data_AF-A0A565B8U7-F1
#
_entry.id   AF-A0A565B8U7-F1
#
_cell.length_a   1.000
_cell.length_b   1.000
_cell.length_c   1.000
_cell.angle_alpha   90.00
_cell.angle_beta   90.00
_cell.angle_gamma   90.00
#
_symmetry.space_group_name_H-M   'P 1'
#
loop_
_entity.id
_entity.type
_entity.pdbx_description
1 polymer ?
#
loop_
_entity_poly.entity_id
_entity_poly.type
_entity_poly.pdbx_seq_one_letter_code
_entity_poly.pdbx_strand_id
1 'polypeptide(L)' 'MDDGWNQIQLNLADLTRRAYGTNYAETLRVQIHANCRLRRIYFADRLYSEEELPPEFKLYLPVQQKA' A
#
# COMPACT_ATOMS: atom_id res chain seq x y z
N MET A 1 9.84 -10.09 8.03
CA MET A 1 9.37 -9.45 6.79
C MET A 1 9.71 -10.42 5.69
N ASP A 2 8.71 -10.86 4.94
CA ASP A 2 8.86 -11.87 3.90
C ASP A 2 9.85 -11.43 2.82
N ASP A 3 10.58 -12.39 2.26
CA ASP A 3 11.50 -12.16 1.15
C ASP A 3 10.72 -11.85 -0.13
N GLY A 4 10.97 -10.68 -0.74
CA GLY A 4 10.40 -10.29 -2.04
C GLY A 4 9.59 -8.99 -2.03
N TRP A 5 8.57 -8.93 -2.90
CA TRP A 5 7.67 -7.79 -3.01
C TRP A 5 6.57 -7.88 -1.94
N ASN A 6 6.62 -6.98 -0.95
CA ASN A 6 5.63 -6.93 0.12
C ASN A 6 4.62 -5.80 -0.10
N GLN A 7 3.35 -6.08 0.19
CA GLN A 7 2.30 -5.07 0.26
C GLN A 7 2.13 -4.62 1.70
N ILE A 8 2.47 -3.37 1.99
CA ILE A 8 2.26 -2.77 3.31
C ILE A 8 0.96 -1.97 3.27
N GLN A 9 0.05 -2.30 4.19
CA GLN A 9 -1.22 -1.60 4.35
C GLN A 9 -1.20 -0.83 5.66
N LEU A 10 -1.49 0.47 5.59
CA LEU A 10 -1.47 1.36 6.75
C LEU A 10 -2.87 1.95 6.95
N ASN A 11 -3.55 1.54 8.02
CA ASN A 11 -4.84 2.12 8.37
C ASN A 11 -4.61 3.45 9.13
N LEU A 12 -4.63 4.55 8.38
CA LEU A 12 -4.40 5.89 8.90
C LEU A 12 -5.45 6.28 9.96
N ALA A 13 -6.71 5.86 9.79
CA ALA A 13 -7.80 6.16 10.72
C ALA A 13 -7.63 5.47 12.08
N ASP A 14 -7.21 4.21 12.07
CA ASP A 14 -6.95 3.47 13.31
C ASP A 14 -5.68 4.00 14.00
N LEU A 15 -4.65 4.34 13.23
CA LEU A 15 -3.41 4.91 13.78
C LEU A 15 -3.63 6.28 14.44
N THR A 16 -4.34 7.21 13.81
CA THR A 16 -4.62 8.52 14.44
C THR A 16 -5.49 8.36 15.68
N ARG A 17 -6.47 7.44 15.65
CA ARG A 17 -7.34 7.19 16.79
C ARG A 17 -6.56 6.60 17.96
N ARG A 18 -5.67 5.64 17.73
CA ARG A 18 -4.85 5.04 18.79
C ARG A 18 -3.77 5.98 19.32
N ALA A 19 -3.15 6.76 18.46
CA ALA A 19 -2.05 7.64 18.85
C ALA A 19 -2.55 8.93 19.54
N TYR A 20 -3.64 9.52 19.04
CA TYR A 20 -4.08 10.85 19.46
C TYR A 20 -5.52 10.89 19.97
N GLY A 21 -6.28 9.79 19.90
CA GLY A 21 -7.70 9.77 20.28
C GLY A 21 -8.62 10.50 19.30
N THR A 22 -8.08 11.02 18.18
CA THR A 22 -8.82 11.83 17.21
C THR A 22 -9.06 11.06 15.91
N ASN A 23 -10.09 11.48 15.17
CA ASN A 23 -10.38 10.91 13.85
C ASN A 23 -9.39 11.43 12.81
N TYR A 24 -9.09 10.57 11.84
CA TYR A 24 -8.31 10.92 10.66
C TYR A 24 -9.17 11.80 9.72
N ALA A 25 -8.60 12.91 9.26
CA ALA A 25 -9.25 13.84 8.35
C ALA A 25 -8.59 13.82 6.96
N GLU A 26 -7.29 14.13 6.89
CA GLU A 26 -6.54 14.15 5.64
C GLU A 26 -5.05 13.82 5.86
N THR A 27 -4.38 13.34 4.82
CA THR A 27 -2.91 13.21 4.79
C THR A 27 -2.32 14.36 3.97
N LEU A 28 -1.51 15.19 4.62
CA LEU A 28 -0.86 16.34 3.97
C LEU A 28 0.39 15.97 3.16
N ARG A 29 1.15 14.96 3.63
CA ARG A 29 2.44 14.59 3.02
C ARG A 29 2.77 13.12 3.28
N VAL A 30 3.33 12.46 2.27
CA VAL A 30 3.96 11.15 2.39
C VAL A 30 5.45 11.30 2.12
N GLN A 31 6.28 10.75 3.01
CA GLN A 31 7.73 10.73 2.85
C GLN A 31 8.21 9.30 2.78
N ILE A 32 9.08 9.02 1.81
CA ILE A 32 9.70 7.72 1.59
C ILE A 32 11.21 7.90 1.71
N HIS A 33 11.84 7.10 2.57
CA HIS A 33 13.29 7.11 2.75
C HIS A 33 14.01 6.23 1.71
N ALA A 34 15.32 6.40 1.58
CA ALA A 34 16.15 5.66 0.62
C ALA A 34 16.20 4.14 0.93
N ASN A 35 16.71 3.35 -0.02
CA ASN A 35 16.80 1.88 0.05
C ASN A 35 15.44 1.14 0.10
N CYS A 36 14.43 1.65 -0.61
CA CYS A 36 13.17 0.93 -0.84
C CYS A 36 12.86 0.84 -2.34
N ARG A 37 12.43 -0.33 -2.80
CA ARG A 37 11.94 -0.52 -4.18
C ARG A 37 10.41 -0.45 -4.15
N LEU A 38 9.84 0.64 -4.66
CA LEU A 38 8.40 0.83 -4.70
C LEU A 38 7.86 0.46 -6.08
N ARG A 39 6.76 -0.29 -6.11
CA ARG A 39 6.00 -0.57 -7.34
C ARG A 39 4.77 0.30 -7.45
N ARG A 40 4.12 0.58 -6.33
CA ARG A 40 2.89 1.36 -6.30
C ARG A 40 2.60 1.92 -4.92
N ILE A 41 2.07 3.14 -4.90
CA ILE A 41 1.50 3.78 -3.71
C ILE A 41 0.13 4.28 -4.13
N TYR A 42 -0.90 3.96 -3.33
CA TYR A 42 -2.26 4.43 -3.55
C TYR A 42 -2.94 4.68 -2.22
N PHE A 43 -3.88 5.63 -2.21
CA PHE A 43 -4.81 5.81 -1.12
C PHE A 43 -6.10 5.06 -1.46
N ALA A 44 -6.66 4.37 -0.47
CA ALA A 44 -7.94 3.70 -0.60
C ALA A 44 -8.79 4.06 0.61
N ASP A 45 -10.06 4.40 0.35
CA ASP A 45 -11.05 4.69 1.39
C ASP A 45 -11.48 3.42 2.16
N ARG A 46 -11.33 2.26 1.52
CA ARG A 46 -11.63 0.94 2.09
C ARG A 46 -10.52 -0.06 1.79
N LEU A 47 -10.45 -1.10 2.62
CA LEU A 47 -9.59 -2.25 2.36
C LEU A 47 -10.18 -3.03 1.17
N TYR A 48 -9.75 -2.71 -0.04
CA TYR A 48 -10.09 -3.53 -1.22
C TYR A 48 -9.19 -4.77 -1.21
N SER A 49 -9.80 -5.95 -1.12
CA SER A 49 -9.12 -7.21 -1.39
C SER A 49 -8.71 -7.26 -2.87
N GLU A 50 -7.64 -8.00 -3.21
CA GLU A 50 -7.04 -8.07 -4.57
C GLU A 50 -8.03 -8.42 -5.70
N GLU A 51 -9.23 -8.89 -5.37
CA GLU A 51 -10.29 -9.30 -6.29
C GLU A 51 -11.11 -8.12 -6.85
N GLU A 52 -11.20 -7.00 -6.14
CA GLU A 52 -11.92 -5.79 -6.58
C GLU A 52 -11.01 -4.77 -7.27
N LEU A 53 -9.69 -4.98 -7.26
CA LEU A 53 -8.76 -4.08 -7.93
C LEU A 53 -8.79 -4.31 -9.46
N PRO A 54 -8.90 -3.23 -10.27
CA PRO A 54 -8.80 -3.32 -11.73
C PRO A 54 -7.51 -4.07 -12.14
N PRO A 55 -7.51 -4.80 -13.27
CA PRO A 55 -6.39 -5.68 -13.69
C PRO A 55 -5.04 -4.95 -13.82
N GLU A 56 -5.00 -3.63 -13.91
CA GLU A 56 -3.78 -2.83 -13.87
C GLU A 56 -3.06 -2.85 -12.51
N PHE A 57 -3.76 -3.20 -11.43
CA PHE A 57 -3.26 -3.19 -10.05
C PHE A 57 -2.88 -4.56 -9.49
N LYS A 58 -3.19 -5.66 -10.18
CA LYS A 58 -2.72 -6.98 -9.80
C LYS A 58 -1.20 -7.06 -9.95
N LEU A 59 -0.55 -7.58 -8.91
CA LEU A 59 0.90 -7.77 -8.87
C LEU A 59 1.28 -8.92 -9.81
N TYR A 60 1.25 -8.70 -11.14
CA TYR A 60 1.81 -9.70 -12.05
C TYR A 60 3.31 -9.85 -11.73
N LEU A 61 3.72 -11.04 -11.29
CA LEU A 61 5.11 -11.47 -11.40
C LEU A 61 5.55 -11.21 -12.85
N PRO A 62 6.77 -10.72 -13.10
CA PRO A 62 7.26 -10.65 -14.47
C PRO A 62 7.15 -12.07 -15.04
N VAL A 63 6.28 -12.22 -16.04
CA VAL A 63 6.22 -13.42 -16.86
C VAL A 63 7.65 -13.60 -17.36
N GLN A 64 8.31 -14.67 -16.92
CA GLN A 64 9.56 -15.10 -17.52
C GLN A 64 9.28 -15.21 -19.02
N GLN A 65 9.79 -14.27 -19.81
CA GLN A 65 9.95 -14.50 -21.23
C GLN A 65 10.95 -15.65 -21.34
N LYS A 66 10.44 -16.88 -21.39
CA LYS A 66 11.21 -18.00 -21.92
C LYS A 66 11.46 -17.65 -23.39
N ALA A 67 12.75 -17.59 -23.72
CA ALA A 67 13.27 -17.56 -25.07
C ALA A 67 12.67 -18.69 -25.93
#